data_AF-A0A355A256-F1
#
_entry.id   AF-A0A355A256-F1
#
_cell.length_a   1.000
_cell.length_b   1.000
_cell.length_c   1.000
_cell.angle_alpha   90.00
_cell.angle_beta   90.00
_cell.angle_gamma   90.00
#
_symmetry.space_group_name_H-M   'P 1'
#
loop_
_entity.id
_entity.type
_entity.pdbx_description
1 polymer ?
#
loop_
_entity_poly.entity_id
_entity_poly.type
_entity_poly.pdbx_seq_one_letter_code
_entity_poly.pdbx_strand_id
1 'polypeptide(L)' 'AGKSTLMKILIGMYEADSGKIKFNGKEVNFRKVNDALNAGISMIYQELSPVPYMTVAENIFLGKELCYKNSF' A
#
# COMPACT_ATOMS: atom_id res chain seq x y z
N ALA A 1 -8.99 -19.68 4.34
CA ALA A 1 -9.47 -18.68 5.32
C ALA A 1 -9.25 -17.28 4.74
N GLY A 2 -10.28 -16.45 4.61
CA GLY A 2 -10.31 -15.18 3.84
C GLY A 2 -9.41 -14.03 4.30
N LYS A 3 -8.24 -14.33 4.87
CA LYS A 3 -7.24 -13.35 5.31
C LYS A 3 -6.80 -12.44 4.16
N SER A 4 -6.51 -13.01 2.99
CA SER A 4 -6.10 -12.23 1.82
C SER A 4 -7.22 -11.28 1.36
N THR A 5 -8.48 -11.71 1.45
CA THR A 5 -9.63 -10.85 1.15
C THR A 5 -9.73 -9.69 2.15
N LEU A 6 -9.60 -9.96 3.45
CA LEU A 6 -9.58 -8.90 4.46
C LEU A 6 -8.46 -7.89 4.21
N MET A 7 -7.25 -8.38 3.93
CA MET A 7 -6.11 -7.49 3.66
C MET A 7 -6.35 -6.61 2.42
N LYS A 8 -6.94 -7.17 1.36
CA LYS A 8 -7.34 -6.41 0.16
C LYS A 8 -8.39 -5.34 0.46
N ILE A 9 -9.32 -5.61 1.37
CA ILE A 9 -10.30 -4.62 1.85
C ILE A 9 -9.59 -3.51 2.64
N LEU A 10 -8.67 -3.86 3.56
CA LEU A 10 -7.96 -2.88 4.39
C LEU A 10 -7.10 -1.90 3.58
N ILE A 11 -6.59 -2.32 2.42
CA ILE A 11 -5.86 -1.44 1.51
C ILE A 11 -6.77 -0.75 0.49
N GLY A 12 -8.09 -0.95 0.50
CA GLY A 12 -8.98 -0.33 -0.49
C GLY A 12 -8.83 -0.89 -1.92
N MET A 13 -8.38 -2.15 -2.04
CA MET A 13 -8.41 -2.90 -3.31
C MET A 13 -9.81 -3.50 -3.54
N TYR A 14 -10.50 -3.90 -2.48
CA TYR A 14 -11.90 -4.33 -2.50
C TYR A 14 -12.73 -3.49 -1.54
N GLU A 15 -14.00 -3.30 -1.84
CA GLU A 15 -14.96 -2.68 -0.92
C GLU A 15 -15.53 -3.75 0.03
N ALA A 16 -15.77 -3.38 1.28
CA ALA A 16 -16.45 -4.26 2.23
C ALA A 16 -17.95 -4.24 1.95
N ASP A 17 -18.59 -5.41 1.88
CA ASP A 17 -20.04 -5.49 1.69
C ASP A 17 -20.82 -4.88 2.86
N SER A 18 -20.26 -4.93 4.07
CA SER A 18 -20.84 -4.35 5.28
C SER A 18 -19.78 -4.15 6.38
N GLY A 19 -20.15 -3.41 7.42
CA GLY A 19 -19.28 -3.11 8.55
C GLY A 19 -18.50 -1.81 8.39
N LYS A 20 -17.60 -1.54 9.34
CA LYS A 20 -16.84 -0.29 9.41
C LYS A 20 -15.41 -0.58 9.82
N ILE A 21 -14.47 0.11 9.19
CA ILE A 21 -13.04 0.04 9.53
C ILE A 21 -12.70 1.32 10.29
N LYS A 22 -11.98 1.18 11.41
CA LYS A 22 -11.43 2.31 12.15
C LYS A 22 -9.92 2.23 12.20
N PHE A 23 -9.25 3.32 11.85
CA PHE A 23 -7.81 3.49 11.98
C PHE A 23 -7.52 4.72 12.83
N ASN A 24 -6.71 4.58 13.88
CA ASN A 24 -6.44 5.63 14.87
C ASN A 24 -7.72 6.29 15.42
N GLY A 25 -8.73 5.48 15.73
CA GLY A 25 -10.02 5.93 16.27
C GLY A 25 -10.96 6.60 15.26
N LYS A 26 -10.52 6.86 14.03
CA LYS A 26 -11.33 7.47 12.97
C LYS A 26 -11.86 6.39 12.03
N GLU A 27 -13.13 6.51 11.64
CA GLU A 27 -13.71 5.66 10.61
C GLU A 27 -13.05 5.97 9.26
N VAL A 28 -12.60 4.94 8.56
CA VAL A 28 -11.93 5.05 7.26
C VAL A 28 -12.67 4.21 6.24
N ASN A 29 -12.75 4.74 5.02
CA ASN A 29 -13.26 4.02 3.85
C ASN A 29 -12.31 4.28 2.68
N PHE A 30 -11.36 3.38 2.48
CA PHE A 30 -10.39 3.47 1.39
C PHE A 30 -11.02 2.89 0.12
N ARG A 31 -11.13 3.71 -0.94
CA ARG A 31 -11.68 3.27 -2.23
C ARG A 31 -10.60 2.93 -3.25
N LYS A 32 -9.36 3.31 -2.94
CA LYS A 32 -8.17 3.01 -3.73
C LYS A 32 -7.00 2.68 -2.81
N VAL A 33 -6.07 1.88 -3.32
CA VAL A 33 -4.79 1.57 -2.65
C VAL A 33 -4.02 2.82 -2.24
N ASN A 34 -4.06 3.86 -3.06
CA ASN A 34 -3.39 5.12 -2.75
C ASN A 34 -3.97 5.83 -1.52
N ASP A 35 -5.27 5.67 -1.23
CA ASP A 35 -5.91 6.28 -0.06
C ASP A 35 -5.36 5.68 1.23
N ALA A 36 -5.22 4.34 1.26
CA ALA A 36 -4.64 3.62 2.40
C ALA A 36 -3.16 3.99 2.59
N LEU A 37 -2.39 4.08 1.49
CA LEU A 37 -0.99 4.50 1.52
C LEU A 37 -0.83 5.92 2.09
N ASN A 38 -1.65 6.87 1.64
CA ASN A 38 -1.63 8.26 2.14
C ASN A 38 -2.05 8.36 3.62
N ALA A 39 -2.87 7.41 4.09
CA ALA A 39 -3.22 7.28 5.51
C ALA A 39 -2.11 6.61 6.35
N GLY A 40 -0.98 6.22 5.74
CA GLY A 40 0.15 5.57 6.41
C GLY A 40 0.01 4.05 6.53
N ILE A 41 -0.91 3.43 5.77
CA ILE A 41 -1.12 1.98 5.77
C ILE A 41 -0.46 1.39 4.52
N SER A 42 0.55 0.54 4.73
CA SER A 42 1.21 -0.21 3.67
C SER A 42 1.07 -1.71 3.93
N MET A 43 0.92 -2.48 2.85
CA MET A 43 0.81 -3.94 2.92
C MET A 43 2.04 -4.61 2.33
N ILE A 44 2.55 -5.61 3.02
CA ILE A 44 3.57 -6.53 2.50
C ILE A 44 2.86 -7.79 2.01
N TYR A 45 3.08 -8.15 0.75
CA TYR A 45 2.53 -9.38 0.18
C TYR A 45 3.38 -10.59 0.60
N GLN A 46 2.75 -11.76 0.75
CA GLN A 46 3.43 -12.97 1.21
C GLN A 46 4.55 -13.42 0.26
N GLU A 47 4.34 -13.23 -1.04
CA GLU A 47 5.36 -13.50 -2.05
C GLU A 47 5.99 -12.18 -2.48
N LEU A 48 7.29 -12.06 -2.22
CA LEU A 48 8.10 -10.97 -2.72
C LEU A 48 8.48 -11.29 -4.17
N SER A 49 8.27 -10.33 -5.07
CA SER A 49 8.70 -10.41 -6.47
C SER A 49 9.70 -9.28 -6.75
N PRO A 50 10.94 -9.38 -6.24
CA PRO A 50 11.97 -8.39 -6.53
C PRO A 50 12.34 -8.46 -8.01
N VAL A 51 12.73 -7.31 -8.57
CA VAL A 51 13.22 -7.23 -9.94
C VAL A 51 14.68 -7.72 -9.96
N PRO A 52 15.00 -8.86 -10.61
CA PRO A 52 16.29 -9.52 -10.42
C PRO A 52 17.49 -8.74 -10.98
N TYR A 53 17.25 -7.90 -11.99
CA TYR A 53 18.27 -7.10 -12.67
C TYR A 53 18.47 -5.72 -12.04
N MET A 54 17.78 -5.43 -10.94
CA MET A 54 17.94 -4.21 -10.15
C MET A 54 18.75 -4.51 -8.88
N THR A 55 19.57 -3.56 -8.47
CA THR A 55 20.23 -3.55 -7.17
C THR A 55 19.21 -3.52 -6.04
N VAL A 56 19.68 -3.79 -4.82
CA VAL A 56 18.85 -3.68 -3.61
C VAL A 56 18.29 -2.26 -3.45
N ALA A 57 19.12 -1.24 -3.70
CA ALA A 57 18.68 0.15 -3.64
C ALA A 57 17.58 0.44 -4.66
N GLU A 58 17.76 0.04 -5.92
CA GLU A 58 16.77 0.24 -6.98
C GLU A 58 15.44 -0.48 -6.66
N ASN A 59 15.47 -1.70 -6.12
CA ASN A 59 14.25 -2.39 -5.68
C ASN A 59 13.55 -1.67 -4.51
N ILE A 60 14.29 -1.09 -3.57
CA ILE A 60 13.73 -0.35 -2.42
C ILE A 60 13.09 0.97 -2.88
N PHE A 61 13.71 1.66 -3.84
CA PHE A 61 13.25 2.96 -4.34
C PHE A 61 12.33 2.87 -5.57
N LEU A 62 11.99 1.66 -6.04
CA LEU A 62 11.12 1.47 -7.19
C LEU A 62 9.72 2.08 -6.95
N GLY A 63 9.29 2.98 -7.84
CA GLY A 63 8.05 3.76 -7.66
C GLY A 63 8.13 4.87 -6.59
N LYS A 64 9.32 5.09 -6.03
CA LYS A 64 9.69 6.17 -5.11
C LYS A 64 11.07 6.71 -5.49
N GLU A 65 11.31 6.87 -6.78
CA GLU A 65 12.61 7.26 -7.32
C GLU A 65 13.05 8.59 -6.72
N LEU A 66 14.32 8.67 -6.34
CA LEU A 66 14.90 9.89 -5.79
C LEU A 66 15.02 10.93 -6.91
N CYS A 67 14.02 11.78 -7.07
CA CYS A 67 14.13 12.96 -7.92
C CYS A 67 15.05 13.97 -7.23
N TYR A 68 16.25 14.17 -7.78
CA TYR A 68 17.09 15.30 -7.39
C TYR A 68 16.41 16.58 -7.86
N LYS A 69 15.75 17.31 -6.94
CA LYS A 69 15.22 18.64 -7.24
C LYS A 69 16.41 19.60 -7.38
N ASN A 70 16.91 19.75 -8.61
CA ASN A 70 17.73 20.91 -8.97
C ASN A 70 16.87 22.16 -8.80
N SER A 71 17.06 22.87 -7.70
CA SER A 71 16.59 24.25 -7.57
C SER A 71 17.65 25.14 -8.22
N PHE A 72 17.45 25.47 -9.49
CA PHE A 72 18.05 26.65 -10.14
C PHE A 72 16.98 27.74 -10.20
#